data_AF-A0A529VHS1-F1
#
_entry.id   AF-A0A529VHS1-F1
#
_cell.length_a   1.000
_cell.length_b   1.000
_cell.length_c   1.000
_cell.angle_alpha   90.00
_cell.angle_beta   90.00
_cell.angle_gamma   90.00
#
_symmetry.space_group_name_H-M   'P 1'
#
loop_
_entity.id
_entity.type
_entity.pdbx_description
1 polymer ?
#
loop_
_entity_poly.entity_id
_entity_poly.type
_entity_poly.pdbx_seq_one_letter_code
_entity_poly.pdbx_strand_id
1 'polypeptide(L)'
;MTEDQSRKRLGRGLAALIGEIDRPAAREKPSATVAADGKVPIEFVSPNPKNPRRHFGDAELTDLAQSIREHGVVQPVVARPSPSQPGRYEIIAGERRWRAAQRAGLTEIPVIVRDVNDRTALE
;
A
#
# COMPACT_ATOMS: atom_id res chain seq x y z
N MET A 1 -57.07 -25.82 -30.62
CA MET A 1 -55.96 -26.52 -31.32
C MET A 1 -55.64 -25.69 -32.54
N THR A 2 -54.46 -25.15 -32.83
CA THR A 2 -53.20 -24.90 -32.12
C THR A 2 -52.48 -23.85 -33.01
N GLU A 3 -51.80 -22.91 -32.38
CA GLU A 3 -51.18 -21.70 -32.94
C GLU A 3 -50.16 -21.89 -34.07
N ASP A 4 -50.20 -20.94 -35.01
CA ASP A 4 -49.16 -20.62 -35.98
C ASP A 4 -48.06 -19.76 -35.29
N GLN A 5 -46.88 -20.33 -35.07
CA GLN A 5 -45.75 -19.62 -34.45
C GLN A 5 -44.89 -18.91 -35.50
N SER A 6 -45.26 -17.67 -35.76
CA SER A 6 -44.39 -16.63 -36.32
C SER A 6 -43.26 -16.27 -35.34
N ARG A 7 -42.09 -15.92 -35.90
CA ARG A 7 -41.01 -15.12 -35.26
C ARG A 7 -40.39 -15.65 -33.96
N LYS A 8 -39.45 -16.60 -34.05
CA LYS A 8 -38.49 -16.83 -32.94
C LYS A 8 -37.19 -17.51 -33.37
N ARG A 9 -36.40 -16.87 -34.23
CA ARG A 9 -35.03 -17.36 -34.56
C ARG A 9 -33.99 -16.25 -34.57
N LEU A 10 -33.94 -15.48 -33.49
CA LEU A 10 -32.77 -14.64 -33.19
C LEU A 10 -32.43 -14.65 -31.68
N GLY A 11 -32.51 -15.82 -31.05
CA GLY A 11 -32.52 -15.88 -29.58
C GLY A 11 -31.93 -17.15 -29.00
N ARG A 12 -30.69 -17.49 -29.35
CA ARG A 12 -29.87 -18.42 -28.54
C ARG A 12 -28.36 -18.13 -28.52
N GLY A 13 -27.84 -17.29 -29.43
CA GLY A 13 -26.40 -16.96 -29.48
C GLY A 13 -25.99 -15.68 -28.75
N LEU A 14 -26.84 -14.64 -28.71
CA LEU A 14 -26.48 -13.36 -28.08
C LEU A 14 -26.54 -13.38 -26.55
N ALA A 15 -27.34 -14.28 -25.96
CA ALA A 15 -27.44 -14.44 -24.51
C ALA A 15 -26.14 -14.99 -23.88
N ALA A 16 -25.32 -15.71 -24.66
CA ALA A 16 -24.01 -16.17 -24.21
C ALA A 16 -22.97 -15.04 -24.13
N LEU A 17 -23.15 -13.97 -24.92
CA LEU A 17 -22.26 -12.80 -24.92
C LEU A 17 -22.70 -11.69 -23.95
N ILE A 18 -23.99 -11.63 -23.58
CA ILE A 18 -24.53 -10.61 -22.66
C ILE A 18 -24.52 -11.08 -21.20
N GLY A 19 -24.46 -12.39 -20.94
CA GLY A 19 -24.41 -12.96 -19.58
C GLY A 19 -23.10 -12.71 -18.81
N GLU A 20 -22.14 -12.00 -19.40
CA GLU A 20 -20.85 -11.68 -18.77
C GLU A 20 -20.66 -10.20 -18.42
N ILE A 21 -21.73 -9.39 -18.52
CA ILE A 21 -21.71 -7.96 -18.13
C ILE A 21 -22.20 -7.75 -16.68
N ASP A 22 -22.77 -8.77 -16.04
CA ASP A 22 -23.22 -8.70 -14.64
C ASP A 22 -22.50 -9.73 -13.75
N ARG A 23 -21.17 -9.73 -13.83
CA ARG A 23 -20.39 -10.02 -12.63
C ARG A 23 -20.13 -8.67 -11.99
N PRO A 24 -20.58 -8.40 -10.75
CA PRO A 24 -19.91 -7.37 -9.98
C PRO A 24 -18.46 -7.85 -9.93
N ALA A 25 -17.57 -7.17 -10.67
CA ALA A 25 -16.15 -7.34 -10.56
C ALA A 25 -15.88 -7.41 -9.06
N ALA A 26 -15.44 -8.59 -8.62
CA ALA A 26 -15.19 -8.89 -7.23
C ALA A 26 -14.45 -7.68 -6.69
N ARG A 27 -15.10 -6.92 -5.79
CA ARG A 27 -14.62 -5.66 -5.22
C ARG A 27 -13.11 -5.67 -5.30
N GLU A 28 -12.53 -4.98 -6.28
CA GLU A 28 -11.14 -4.59 -6.17
C GLU A 28 -11.14 -3.83 -4.85
N LYS A 29 -10.59 -4.49 -3.82
CA LYS A 29 -10.54 -3.94 -2.47
C LYS A 29 -10.06 -2.51 -2.67
N PRO A 30 -10.83 -1.47 -2.28
CA PRO A 30 -10.47 -0.09 -2.59
C PRO A 30 -9.04 0.07 -2.12
N SER A 31 -8.09 0.21 -3.06
CA SER A 31 -6.63 0.06 -2.87
C SER A 31 -6.30 0.16 -1.39
N ALA A 32 -6.29 -0.99 -0.68
CA ALA A 32 -6.52 -1.01 0.76
C ALA A 32 -5.65 0.06 1.39
N THR A 33 -6.25 1.17 1.81
CA THR A 33 -5.54 2.21 2.53
C THR A 33 -5.05 1.49 3.76
N VAL A 34 -3.79 1.05 3.71
CA VAL A 34 -3.24 0.19 4.75
C VAL A 34 -3.27 1.08 5.99
N ALA A 35 -4.21 0.81 6.89
CA ALA A 35 -4.40 1.62 8.07
C ALA A 35 -3.12 1.50 8.90
N ALA A 36 -2.61 2.63 9.39
CA ALA A 36 -1.49 2.62 10.30
C ALA A 36 -1.90 1.90 11.59
N ASP A 37 -1.06 0.98 12.07
CA ASP A 37 -1.27 0.31 13.35
C ASP A 37 -1.04 1.29 14.52
N GLY A 38 -0.35 2.41 14.26
CA GLY A 38 -0.19 3.51 15.20
C GLY A 38 0.74 4.61 14.70
N LYS A 39 0.98 5.62 15.55
CA LYS A 39 2.08 6.58 15.40
C LYS A 39 3.24 6.14 16.27
N VAL A 40 4.46 6.25 15.74
CA VAL A 40 5.69 5.88 16.44
C VAL A 40 6.65 7.07 16.39
N PRO A 41 7.35 7.41 17.49
CA PRO A 41 8.44 8.37 17.48
C PRO A 41 9.48 8.00 16.42
N ILE A 42 9.83 8.95 15.57
CA ILE A 42 10.67 8.71 14.40
C ILE A 42 12.07 8.19 14.79
N GLU A 43 12.52 8.54 16.00
CA GLU A 43 13.78 8.11 16.60
C GLU A 43 13.84 6.63 16.95
N PHE A 44 12.69 5.97 17.13
CA PHE A 44 12.61 4.53 17.39
C PHE A 44 12.55 3.70 16.10
N VAL A 45 12.47 4.35 14.94
CA VAL A 45 12.40 3.71 13.63
C VAL A 45 13.76 3.84 12.93
N SER A 46 14.33 2.70 12.54
CA SER A 46 15.64 2.62 11.90
C SER A 46 15.53 2.01 10.50
N PRO A 47 16.38 2.43 9.53
CA PRO A 47 16.40 1.82 8.21
C PRO A 47 16.97 0.41 8.26
N ASN A 48 16.49 -0.48 7.38
CA ASN A 48 17.04 -1.82 7.23
C ASN A 48 18.41 -1.75 6.53
N PRO A 49 19.50 -2.25 7.17
CA PRO A 49 20.84 -2.24 6.57
C PRO A 49 20.94 -3.09 5.29
N LYS A 50 20.04 -4.06 5.11
CA LYS A 50 19.98 -4.96 3.95
C LYS A 50 19.23 -4.35 2.75
N ASN A 51 18.71 -3.12 2.85
CA ASN A 51 17.99 -2.49 1.75
C ASN A 51 18.95 -2.16 0.58
N PRO A 52 18.76 -2.75 -0.62
CA PRO A 52 19.63 -2.48 -1.77
C PRO A 52 19.49 -1.04 -2.28
N ARG A 53 18.34 -0.39 -2.08
CA ARG A 53 18.07 0.97 -2.56
C ARG A 53 18.37 2.00 -1.47
N ARG A 54 19.61 2.46 -1.39
CA ARG A 54 20.09 3.42 -0.36
C ARG A 54 20.28 4.85 -0.87
N HIS A 55 20.44 5.01 -2.18
CA HIS A 55 20.61 6.30 -2.83
C HIS A 55 19.25 6.86 -3.26
N PHE A 56 18.92 8.02 -2.72
CA PHE A 56 17.76 8.81 -3.10
C PHE A 56 18.27 10.21 -3.47
N GLY A 57 17.80 10.78 -4.58
CA GLY A 57 18.20 12.11 -5.00
C GLY A 57 17.82 13.14 -3.92
N ASP A 58 18.73 14.06 -3.63
CA ASP A 58 18.50 15.06 -2.58
C ASP A 58 17.31 15.98 -2.90
N ALA A 59 17.17 16.37 -4.17
CA ALA A 59 16.03 17.13 -4.69
C ALA A 59 14.70 16.38 -4.46
N GLU A 60 14.62 15.11 -4.86
CA GLU A 60 13.41 14.29 -4.68
C GLU A 60 13.02 14.13 -3.20
N LEU A 61 14.00 14.01 -2.30
CA LEU A 61 13.74 13.93 -0.86
C LEU A 61 13.26 15.26 -0.30
N THR A 62 13.78 16.37 -0.81
CA THR A 62 13.38 17.73 -0.40
C THR A 62 11.96 18.04 -0.83
N ASP A 63 11.58 17.72 -2.06
CA ASP A 63 10.20 17.89 -2.56
C ASP A 63 9.21 17.05 -1.74
N LEU A 64 9.56 15.78 -1.47
CA LEU A 64 8.75 14.92 -0.63
C LEU A 64 8.65 15.45 0.81
N ALA A 65 9.73 16.01 1.36
CA ALA A 65 9.72 16.61 2.69
C ALA A 65 8.81 17.83 2.75
N GLN A 66 8.76 18.68 1.70
CA GLN A 66 7.81 19.79 1.63
C GLN A 66 6.36 19.28 1.64
N SER A 67 6.03 18.32 0.78
CA SER A 67 4.70 17.72 0.74
C SER A 67 4.29 17.12 2.09
N ILE A 68 5.23 16.45 2.77
CA ILE A 68 5.00 15.87 4.10
C ILE A 68 4.82 16.95 5.19
N ARG A 69 5.48 18.11 5.10
CA ARG A 69 5.23 19.22 6.04
C ARG A 69 3.80 19.75 5.92
N GLU A 70 3.29 19.85 4.69
CA GLU A 70 1.96 20.40 4.43
C GLU A 70 0.84 19.42 4.75
N HIS A 71 0.99 18.15 4.36
CA HIS A 71 -0.09 17.16 4.39
C HIS A 71 0.14 16.04 5.41
N GLY A 72 1.30 16.01 6.07
CA GLY A 72 1.75 14.87 6.86
C GLY A 72 2.13 13.66 5.99
N VAL A 73 2.42 12.54 6.66
CA VAL A 73 2.71 11.28 5.98
C VAL A 73 1.39 10.61 5.60
N VAL A 74 0.97 10.78 4.35
CA VAL A 74 -0.28 10.20 3.83
C VAL A 74 -0.22 8.68 3.80
N GLN A 75 0.92 8.11 3.37
CA GLN A 75 1.09 6.67 3.29
C GLN A 75 2.04 6.15 4.38
N PRO A 76 1.54 5.34 5.34
CA PRO A 76 2.34 4.85 6.46
C PRO A 76 3.56 4.03 6.04
N VAL A 77 4.59 4.10 6.88
CA VAL A 77 5.82 3.31 6.74
C VAL A 77 5.57 1.90 7.25
N VAL A 78 6.07 0.88 6.55
CA VAL A 78 5.94 -0.51 7.01
C VAL A 78 7.23 -0.87 7.74
N ALA A 79 7.10 -1.31 8.99
CA ALA A 79 8.22 -1.69 9.83
C ALA A 79 7.93 -2.98 10.58
N ARG A 80 8.97 -3.59 11.12
CA ARG A 80 8.90 -4.73 12.04
C ARG A 80 9.59 -4.40 13.36
N PRO A 81 9.29 -5.11 14.45
CA PRO A 81 10.13 -5.03 15.65
C PRO A 81 11.59 -5.34 15.30
N SER A 82 12.52 -4.55 15.84
CA SER A 82 13.95 -4.75 15.60
C SER A 82 14.42 -6.04 16.30
N PRO A 83 15.06 -6.97 15.59
CA PRO A 83 15.57 -8.20 16.20
C PRO A 83 16.76 -7.95 17.12
N SER A 84 17.45 -6.82 16.95
CA SER A 84 18.66 -6.48 17.72
C SER A 84 18.41 -5.50 18.86
N GLN A 85 17.32 -4.74 18.84
CA GLN A 85 17.04 -3.68 19.82
C GLN A 85 15.57 -3.69 20.25
N PRO A 86 15.24 -4.22 21.45
CA PRO A 86 13.88 -4.20 21.99
C PRO A 86 13.31 -2.78 22.03
N GLY A 87 12.04 -2.63 21.65
CA GLY A 87 11.35 -1.33 21.64
C GLY A 87 11.67 -0.44 20.44
N ARG A 88 12.52 -0.89 19.50
CA ARG A 88 12.78 -0.22 18.22
C ARG A 88 12.14 -0.97 17.07
N TYR A 89 11.99 -0.26 15.96
CA TYR A 89 11.42 -0.78 14.72
C TYR A 89 12.43 -0.67 13.58
N GLU A 90 12.42 -1.66 12.69
CA GLU A 90 13.21 -1.68 11.46
C GLU A 90 12.28 -1.52 10.25
N ILE A 91 12.61 -0.58 9.37
CA ILE A 91 11.82 -0.29 8.17
C ILE A 91 11.95 -1.44 7.17
N ILE A 92 10.82 -2.02 6.80
CA ILE A 92 10.73 -2.97 5.68
C ILE A 92 10.52 -2.19 4.37
N ALA A 93 9.58 -1.23 4.38
CA ALA A 93 9.22 -0.45 3.20
C ALA A 93 8.87 0.99 3.53
N GLY A 94 9.19 1.91 2.61
CA GLY A 94 8.89 3.33 2.76
C GLY A 94 10.05 4.17 3.33
N GLU A 95 11.31 3.72 3.18
CA GLU A 95 12.48 4.44 3.70
C GLU A 95 12.56 5.89 3.20
N ARG A 96 12.20 6.16 1.93
CA ARG A 96 12.11 7.54 1.39
C ARG A 96 11.20 8.43 2.21
N ARG A 97 10.04 7.90 2.62
CA ARG A 97 9.04 8.65 3.39
C ARG A 97 9.54 8.91 4.81
N TRP A 98 10.22 7.94 5.44
CA TRP A 98 10.88 8.14 6.73
C TRP A 98 12.00 9.17 6.66
N ARG A 99 12.86 9.13 5.64
CA ARG A 99 13.92 10.15 5.44
C ARG A 99 13.34 11.54 5.19
N ALA A 100 12.31 11.64 4.35
CA ALA A 100 11.63 12.90 4.09
C ALA A 100 10.88 13.41 5.33
N ALA A 101 10.29 12.53 6.15
CA ALA A 101 9.67 12.89 7.41
C ALA A 101 10.67 13.44 8.44
N GLN A 102 11.88 12.88 8.51
CA GLN A 102 12.96 13.45 9.31
C GLN A 102 13.35 14.85 8.83
N ARG A 103 13.53 15.04 7.51
CA ARG A 103 13.80 16.36 6.92
C ARG A 103 12.65 17.34 7.13
N ALA A 104 11.42 16.84 7.19
CA ALA A 104 10.23 17.62 7.47
C ALA A 104 10.15 18.07 8.94
N GLY A 105 10.94 17.47 9.84
CA GLY A 105 10.94 17.80 11.27
C GLY A 105 9.80 17.14 12.05
N LEU A 106 9.23 16.04 11.54
CA LEU A 106 8.19 15.29 12.25
C LEU A 106 8.78 14.52 13.44
N THR A 107 8.13 14.63 14.60
CA THR A 107 8.49 13.85 15.79
C THR A 107 7.97 12.42 15.71
N GLU A 108 6.81 12.22 15.08
CA GLU A 108 6.14 10.93 14.98
C GLU A 108 5.71 10.64 13.55
N ILE A 109 5.70 9.37 13.18
CA ILE A 109 5.25 8.91 11.86
C ILE A 109 4.22 7.78 11.98
N PRO A 110 3.25 7.71 11.05
CA PRO A 110 2.32 6.59 11.00
C PRO A 110 3.06 5.34 10.49
N VAL A 111 2.97 4.26 11.26
CA VAL A 111 3.67 3.00 10.99
C VAL A 111 2.68 1.84 10.99
N ILE A 112 2.92 0.89 10.09
CA ILE A 112 2.28 -0.42 10.08
C ILE A 112 3.33 -1.40 10.59
N VAL A 113 3.03 -2.08 11.69
CA VAL A 113 3.92 -3.06 12.30
C VAL A 113 3.58 -4.43 11.74
N ARG A 114 4.52 -5.03 11.02
CA ARG A 114 4.40 -6.38 10.48
C ARG A 114 5.38 -7.29 11.18
N ASP A 115 4.85 -8.31 11.85
CA ASP A 115 5.65 -9.40 12.38
C ASP A 115 6.03 -10.32 11.21
N VAL A 116 7.14 -9.98 10.54
CA VAL A 116 7.69 -10.75 9.44
C VAL A 116 9.08 -11.24 9.80
N ASN A 117 9.23 -12.57 9.78
CA ASN A 117 10.54 -13.21 9.83
C ASN A 117 11.40 -12.75 8.64
N ASP A 118 12.72 -12.69 8.83
CA ASP A 118 13.74 -12.20 7.88
C ASP A 118 13.58 -12.67 6.42
N ARG A 119 12.88 -13.80 6.19
CA ARG A 119 12.68 -14.42 4.89
C ARG A 119 11.62 -13.75 4.01
N THR A 120 10.68 -12.98 4.57
CA THR A 120 9.61 -12.30 3.80
C THR A 120 9.84 -10.80 3.68
N ALA A 121 10.80 -10.23 4.41
CA ALA A 121 11.06 -8.79 4.41
C ALA A 121 11.85 -8.27 3.19
N LEU A 122 12.29 -9.15 2.30
CA LEU A 122 13.14 -8.83 1.14
C LEU A 122 12.49 -9.09 -0.24
N GLU A 123 11.23 -9.53 -0.27
CA GLU A 123 10.45 -9.72 -1.52
C GLU A 123 9.73 -8.46 -1.97
#